data_AF-A0A353NQ52-F1
#
_entry.id   AF-A0A353NQ52-F1
#
_cell.length_a   1.000
_cell.length_b   1.000
_cell.length_c   1.000
_cell.angle_alpha   90.00
_cell.angle_beta   90.00
_cell.angle_gamma   90.00
#
_symmetry.space_group_name_H-M   'P 1'
#
loop_
_entity.id
_entity.type
_entity.pdbx_description
1 polymer ?
#
loop_
_entity_poly.entity_id
_entity_poly.type
_entity_poly.pdbx_seq_one_letter_code
_entity_poly.pdbx_strand_id
1 'polypeptide(L)'
;MHKMEHISPPQAQPKPRKQTQGVRKTDSTESIKEFGQVDVPTVQTNIHCLTIIGQIEGHLILPPQNKTTKYEHIIPQLVAIEQNPDIEGLLIILNTVGGDVEAGL
;
A
#
# COMPACT_ATOMS: atom_id res chain seq x y z
N MET A 1 30.34 -48.09 -45.96
CA MET A 1 31.15 -47.25 -45.04
C MET A 1 30.25 -46.11 -44.61
N HIS A 2 29.85 -45.85 -43.37
CA HIS A 2 30.19 -46.34 -42.03
C HIS A 2 28.91 -46.28 -41.16
N LYS A 3 28.75 -47.24 -40.25
CA LYS A 3 27.83 -47.18 -39.09
C LYS A 3 28.23 -46.02 -38.17
N MET A 4 27.26 -45.44 -37.46
CA MET A 4 27.35 -45.27 -36.00
C MET A 4 25.97 -44.94 -35.43
N GLU A 5 25.51 -45.81 -34.53
CA GLU A 5 24.32 -45.63 -33.69
C GLU A 5 24.54 -44.50 -32.70
N HIS A 6 23.46 -43.81 -32.31
CA HIS A 6 23.39 -43.22 -30.99
C HIS A 6 21.98 -43.29 -30.41
N ILE A 7 21.99 -43.53 -29.11
CA ILE A 7 20.96 -44.06 -28.21
C ILE A 7 20.29 -42.90 -27.46
N SER A 8 19.06 -43.13 -26.98
CA SER A 8 18.04 -42.18 -26.46
C SER A 8 18.48 -41.20 -25.34
N PRO A 9 17.67 -40.17 -25.03
CA PRO A 9 16.66 -40.34 -23.97
C PRO A 9 15.23 -39.83 -24.33
N PRO A 10 14.20 -40.30 -23.61
CA PRO A 10 12.81 -39.89 -23.82
C PRO A 10 12.60 -38.43 -23.43
N GLN A 11 12.12 -37.61 -24.35
CA GLN A 11 11.67 -36.25 -24.03
C GLN A 11 10.37 -36.34 -23.23
N ALA A 12 10.48 -36.00 -21.94
CA ALA A 12 9.37 -35.91 -21.02
C ALA A 12 8.36 -34.86 -21.50
N GLN A 13 7.15 -35.30 -21.81
CA GLN A 13 5.99 -34.44 -22.04
C GLN A 13 5.72 -33.61 -20.77
N PRO A 14 5.61 -32.27 -20.85
CA PRO A 14 5.08 -31.50 -19.74
C PRO A 14 3.59 -31.83 -19.58
N LYS A 15 3.25 -32.58 -18.53
CA LYS A 15 1.86 -32.79 -18.10
C LYS A 15 1.23 -31.41 -17.82
N PRO A 16 0.01 -31.13 -18.30
CA PRO A 16 -0.68 -29.88 -17.96
C PRO A 16 -0.90 -29.82 -16.45
N ARG A 17 -0.17 -28.93 -15.78
CA ARG A 17 -0.32 -28.68 -14.34
C ARG A 17 -1.64 -27.95 -14.13
N LYS A 18 -2.45 -28.54 -13.25
CA LYS A 18 -3.83 -28.19 -12.92
C LYS A 18 -4.07 -26.68 -12.83
N GLN A 19 -5.08 -26.22 -13.57
CA GLN A 19 -5.76 -24.95 -13.36
C GLN A 19 -6.23 -24.85 -11.91
N THR A 20 -5.69 -23.89 -11.15
CA THR A 20 -6.41 -23.29 -10.02
C THR A 20 -7.38 -22.27 -10.59
N GLN A 21 -8.63 -22.70 -10.71
CA GLN A 21 -9.79 -21.86 -11.01
C GLN A 21 -10.07 -20.91 -9.84
N GLY A 22 -10.45 -19.67 -10.17
CA GLY A 22 -11.46 -18.93 -9.41
C GLY A 22 -10.98 -17.83 -8.46
N VAL A 23 -10.34 -16.78 -8.96
CA VAL A 23 -10.56 -15.44 -8.38
C VAL A 23 -11.62 -14.77 -9.24
N ARG A 24 -12.79 -14.51 -8.66
CA ARG A 24 -13.95 -13.89 -9.29
C ARG A 24 -13.56 -12.54 -9.89
N LYS A 25 -13.36 -12.51 -11.22
CA LYS A 25 -13.36 -11.28 -12.02
C LYS A 25 -14.80 -10.95 -12.39
N THR A 26 -15.57 -10.33 -11.50
CA THR A 26 -16.89 -9.80 -11.90
C THR A 26 -17.21 -8.40 -11.35
N ASP A 27 -16.72 -7.98 -10.18
CA ASP A 27 -17.21 -6.71 -9.60
C ASP A 27 -16.37 -5.47 -9.96
N SER A 28 -15.07 -5.64 -10.26
CA SER A 28 -14.19 -4.50 -10.51
C SER A 28 -14.46 -3.83 -11.87
N THR A 29 -14.92 -4.57 -12.88
CA THR A 29 -15.14 -4.03 -14.23
C THR A 29 -16.43 -3.23 -14.38
N GLU A 30 -17.45 -3.47 -13.56
CA GLU A 30 -18.68 -2.67 -13.53
C GLU A 30 -18.46 -1.34 -12.80
N SER A 31 -17.77 -1.37 -11.66
CA SER A 31 -17.44 -0.17 -10.88
C SER A 31 -16.61 0.86 -11.66
N ILE A 32 -15.68 0.41 -12.52
CA ILE A 32 -14.89 1.28 -13.40
C ILE A 32 -15.77 1.98 -14.45
N LYS A 33 -16.81 1.31 -14.97
CA LYS A 33 -17.68 1.85 -16.02
C LYS A 33 -18.71 2.83 -15.51
N GLU A 34 -19.25 2.62 -14.31
CA GLU A 34 -20.30 3.47 -13.73
C GLU A 34 -19.74 4.67 -12.96
N PHE A 35 -18.59 4.53 -12.30
CA PHE A 35 -18.04 5.57 -11.41
C PHE A 35 -16.66 6.10 -11.81
N GLY A 36 -16.03 5.55 -12.85
CA GLY A 36 -14.69 5.98 -13.30
C GLY A 36 -13.58 5.72 -12.27
N GLN A 37 -13.85 4.89 -11.26
CA GLN A 37 -12.93 4.66 -10.16
C GLN A 37 -11.88 3.62 -10.58
N VAL A 38 -10.62 4.04 -10.67
CA VAL A 38 -9.48 3.13 -10.84
C VAL A 38 -9.18 2.52 -9.48
N ASP A 39 -9.37 1.21 -9.37
CA ASP A 39 -8.99 0.46 -8.17
C ASP A 39 -7.46 0.39 -8.12
N VAL A 40 -6.85 1.24 -7.28
CA VAL A 40 -5.41 1.24 -7.07
C VAL A 40 -5.08 -0.02 -6.26
N PRO A 41 -4.23 -0.94 -6.76
CA PRO A 41 -3.88 -2.13 -6.01
C PRO A 41 -3.21 -1.74 -4.70
N THR A 42 -3.93 -1.90 -3.59
CA THR A 42 -3.39 -1.75 -2.25
C THR A 42 -2.69 -3.06 -1.90
N VAL A 43 -1.35 -3.04 -1.90
CA VAL A 43 -0.60 -4.07 -1.21
C VAL A 43 -0.94 -3.90 0.27
N GLN A 44 -1.64 -4.87 0.87
CA GLN A 44 -1.88 -4.86 2.30
C GLN A 44 -0.55 -5.09 3.00
N THR A 45 0.04 -4.00 3.51
CA THR A 45 1.22 -4.04 4.37
C THR A 45 0.76 -3.92 5.82
N ASN A 46 1.33 -4.76 6.68
CA ASN A 46 1.19 -4.67 8.14
C ASN A 46 1.85 -3.40 8.71
N ILE A 47 2.59 -2.62 7.91
CA ILE A 47 3.15 -1.33 8.32
C ILE A 47 2.28 -0.20 7.79
N HIS A 48 1.79 0.65 8.69
CA HIS A 48 1.10 1.88 8.33
C HIS A 48 2.09 3.03 8.15
N CYS A 49 1.90 3.86 7.13
CA CYS A 49 2.76 5.00 6.87
C CYS A 49 2.03 6.32 7.15
N LEU A 50 2.41 7.01 8.23
CA LEU A 50 1.90 8.33 8.57
C LEU A 50 2.86 9.41 8.06
N THR A 51 2.37 10.29 7.19
CA THR A 51 3.20 11.35 6.60
C THR A 51 2.83 12.70 7.17
N ILE A 52 3.81 13.40 7.75
CA ILE A 52 3.69 14.75 8.30
C ILE A 52 4.52 15.67 7.40
N ILE A 53 3.86 16.62 6.74
CA ILE A 53 4.50 17.57 5.82
C ILE A 53 4.16 19.00 6.21
N GLY A 54 5.17 19.85 6.16
CA GLY A 54 5.03 21.26 6.48
C GLY A 54 4.99 21.50 7.98
N GLN A 55 4.35 22.59 8.38
CA GLN A 55 4.40 23.05 9.77
C GLN A 55 3.34 22.33 10.61
N ILE A 56 3.70 21.87 11.82
CA ILE A 56 2.73 21.24 12.72
C ILE A 56 1.97 22.36 13.45
N GLU A 57 0.67 22.48 13.21
CA GLU A 57 -0.16 23.51 13.84
C GLU A 57 -0.97 22.92 15.01
N GLY A 58 -0.95 23.65 16.13
CA GLY A 58 -1.67 23.39 17.38
C GLY A 58 -2.93 24.23 17.49
N HIS A 59 -3.01 25.05 18.54
CA HIS A 59 -4.12 25.99 18.76
C HIS A 59 -4.11 27.15 17.76
N LEU A 60 -2.91 27.59 17.33
CA LEU A 60 -2.77 28.70 16.40
C LEU A 60 -2.95 28.22 14.97
N ILE A 61 -4.01 28.72 14.32
CA ILE A 61 -4.26 28.46 12.90
C ILE A 61 -3.27 29.27 12.07
N LEU A 62 -2.48 28.57 11.26
CA LEU A 62 -1.54 29.21 10.35
C LEU A 62 -2.23 29.73 9.08
N PRO A 63 -1.62 30.72 8.38
CA PRO A 63 -2.14 31.19 7.10
C PRO A 63 -2.34 30.05 6.09
N PRO A 64 -3.37 30.09 5.24
CA PRO A 64 -3.73 29.00 4.32
C PRO A 64 -2.68 28.74 3.22
N GLN A 65 -1.68 29.62 3.09
CA GLN A 65 -0.56 29.44 2.17
C GLN A 65 0.49 28.46 2.71
N ASN A 66 0.50 28.20 4.01
CA ASN A 66 1.42 27.26 4.62
C ASN A 66 0.91 25.83 4.39
N LYS A 67 1.81 24.93 4.01
CA LYS A 67 1.54 23.50 4.16
C LYS A 67 1.56 23.21 5.65
N THR A 68 0.45 22.73 6.18
CA THR A 68 0.34 22.40 7.60
C THR A 68 -0.17 20.99 7.78
N THR A 69 0.23 20.41 8.91
CA THR A 69 -0.37 19.19 9.43
C THR A 69 -1.01 19.55 10.76
N LYS A 70 -2.32 19.33 10.89
CA LYS A 70 -3.09 19.61 12.12
C LYS A 70 -2.92 18.47 13.11
N TYR A 71 -2.43 18.76 14.32
CA TYR A 71 -2.25 17.73 15.36
C TYR A 71 -3.57 17.03 15.70
N GLU A 72 -4.69 17.76 15.67
CA GLU A 72 -6.04 17.23 15.90
C GLU A 72 -6.45 16.15 14.90
N HIS A 73 -5.85 16.14 13.70
CA HIS A 73 -6.08 15.09 12.71
C HIS A 73 -5.13 13.90 12.90
N ILE A 74 -3.96 14.14 13.48
CA ILE A 74 -2.95 13.11 13.72
C ILE A 74 -3.35 12.24 14.92
N ILE A 75 -3.86 12.83 16.00
CA ILE A 75 -4.25 12.07 17.20
C ILE A 75 -5.28 10.97 16.90
N PRO A 76 -6.42 11.25 16.22
CA PRO A 76 -7.39 10.20 15.89
C PRO A 76 -6.81 9.13 14.97
N GLN A 77 -5.91 9.49 14.04
CA GLN A 77 -5.25 8.53 13.16
C GLN A 77 -4.33 7.60 13.94
N LEU A 78 -3.52 8.13 14.86
CA LEU A 78 -2.68 7.32 15.74
C LEU A 78 -3.51 6.37 16.60
N VAL A 79 -4.64 6.83 17.13
CA VAL A 79 -5.57 5.99 17.90
C VAL A 79 -6.17 4.87 17.04
N ALA A 80 -6.56 5.18 15.79
CA ALA A 80 -7.07 4.18 14.86
C ALA A 80 -6.01 3.14 14.46
N ILE A 81 -4.75 3.57 14.33
CA ILE A 81 -3.61 2.70 14.05
C ILE A 81 -3.37 1.76 15.24
N GLU A 82 -3.31 2.30 16.45
CA GLU A 82 -3.07 1.52 17.69
C GLU A 82 -4.16 0.46 17.94
N GLN A 83 -5.42 0.77 17.61
CA GLN A 83 -6.53 -0.17 17.82
C GLN A 83 -6.67 -1.21 16.70
N ASN A 84 -5.93 -1.08 15.60
CA ASN A 84 -6.06 -1.97 14.47
C ASN A 84 -5.13 -3.19 14.59
N PRO A 85 -5.65 -4.42 14.79
CA PRO A 85 -4.84 -5.62 14.97
C PRO A 85 -4.08 -6.05 13.70
N ASP A 86 -4.46 -5.54 12.52
CA ASP A 86 -3.77 -5.85 11.26
C ASP A 86 -2.51 -5.00 11.05
N ILE A 87 -2.31 -3.95 11.86
CA ILE A 87 -1.14 -3.09 11.81
C ILE A 87 -0.13 -3.56 12.87
N GLU A 88 1.02 -4.05 12.40
CA GLU A 88 2.15 -4.49 13.24
C GLU A 88 3.21 -3.39 13.45
N GLY A 89 3.13 -2.29 12.70
CA GLY A 89 4.10 -1.21 12.83
C GLY A 89 3.68 0.12 12.21
N LEU A 90 4.31 1.19 12.67
CA LEU A 90 4.09 2.55 12.19
C LEU A 90 5.40 3.15 11.66
N LEU A 91 5.39 3.58 10.40
CA LEU A 91 6.44 4.39 9.80
C LEU A 91 5.99 5.84 9.75
N ILE A 92 6.73 6.73 10.41
CA ILE A 92 6.47 8.17 10.36
C ILE A 92 7.46 8.82 9.40
N ILE A 93 6.93 9.45 8.34
CA ILE A 93 7.71 10.28 7.43
C ILE A 93 7.50 11.74 7.85
N LEU A 94 8.54 12.35 8.42
CA LEU A 94 8.50 13.72 8.92
C LEU A 94 9.29 14.65 8.00
N ASN A 95 8.58 15.51 7.26
CA ASN A 95 9.15 16.59 6.47
C ASN A 95 8.59 17.93 6.97
N THR A 96 9.08 18.35 8.13
CA THR A 96 8.63 19.57 8.79
C THR A 96 9.71 20.65 8.79
N VAL A 97 9.26 21.90 8.77
CA VAL A 97 10.11 23.08 9.01
C VAL A 97 10.02 23.58 10.45
N GLY A 98 9.24 22.89 11.29
CA GLY A 98 8.93 23.26 12.67
C GLY A 98 7.43 23.22 12.95
N GLY A 99 7.01 23.79 14.07
CA GLY A 99 5.62 23.70 14.51
C GLY A 99 5.41 24.30 15.88
N ASP A 100 4.17 24.23 16.32
CA ASP A 100 3.76 24.59 17.66
C ASP A 100 4.31 23.56 18.67
N VAL A 101 5.03 24.04 19.70
CA VAL A 101 5.56 23.17 20.77
C VAL A 101 4.42 22.48 21.51
N GLU A 102 3.27 23.16 21.65
CA GLU A 102 2.08 22.57 22.29
C GLU A 102 1.46 21.44 21.45
N ALA A 103 1.75 21.40 20.14
CA ALA A 103 1.34 20.32 19.25
C ALA A 103 2.29 19.10 19.29
N GLY A 104 3.28 19.09 20.19
CA GLY A 104 4.18 17.96 20.41
C GLY A 104 5.44 17.95 19.55
N LEU A 105 5.87 19.13 19.06
CA LEU A 105 7.13 19.31 18.34
C LEU A 105 8.32 19.56 19.28
#